data_AF-A0A7S1T758-F1
#
_entry.id   AF-A0A7S1T758-F1
#
_cell.length_a   1.000
_cell.length_b   1.000
_cell.length_c   1.000
_cell.angle_alpha   90.00
_cell.angle_beta   90.00
_cell.angle_gamma   90.00
#
_symmetry.space_group_name_H-M   'P 1'
#
loop_
_entity.id
_entity.type
_entity.pdbx_description
1 polymer ?
#
loop_
_entity_poly.entity_id
_entity_poly.type
_entity_poly.pdbx_seq_one_letter_code
_entity_poly.pdbx_strand_id
1 'polypeptide(L)'
;GGLKSSTSVRKRKRAQADLPSRPLPGQKKDKRGDFAKARRKKSPIVDPDVHFPSSLVDFQGLPADRMGDAIAVYLILSGFQDTLRLSDIRMLDFESAVTYESPSTLLDTIHERLIAAIVRDPAVELKIPDALMNSHDQSDGSLKSDEEESINDTVKMINKEISRARTMGEIPGGTWRRMLSYILSEALFEGGIDDDLPLSVKRLILSGGDLGHEKYYENVDPSSRLTVLRLLCDKVVTVEAIRAVMEHDLDLTAERRKTNKDAISKTRRDLGDQVRAAKDILDDFRRQNNLSGKSDEDIWSQALSHTAKKPANLNKLSRTEKMARMKTFKDEETKSALLLQREESLLSRWLQLKKKLQSISRKRNGDSEAGGGSLDHGNDVDSCGFRIHPLGRDRLKRKYWYFHGEGRLYFEESDSGRWSYVHTKEDLDQIFLWLNPQRRDERVLKESLTRNYEFIVHSMRRQNREAAHVVEHLMGQRRSTRGRPIDTNSDTIIAPFLLWKNTFRDNR
;
A
#
# COMPACT_ATOMS: atom_id res chain seq x y z
N GLY A 1 -36.04 24.28 -45.69
CA GLY A 1 -36.71 22.97 -45.61
C GLY A 1 -36.10 22.24 -44.43
N GLY A 2 -36.86 21.78 -43.43
CA GLY A 2 -37.80 20.65 -43.51
C GLY A 2 -36.96 19.36 -43.46
N LEU A 3 -36.98 18.51 -42.43
CA LEU A 3 -38.13 17.90 -41.77
C LEU A 3 -37.83 17.45 -40.34
N LYS A 4 -38.85 17.57 -39.48
CA LYS A 4 -39.00 16.91 -38.19
C LYS A 4 -39.41 15.45 -38.40
N SER A 5 -39.02 14.54 -37.50
CA SER A 5 -39.85 13.36 -37.22
C SER A 5 -39.80 12.98 -35.74
N SER A 6 -41.00 12.95 -35.17
CA SER A 6 -41.38 12.52 -33.83
C SER A 6 -41.85 11.06 -33.84
N THR A 7 -42.24 10.57 -32.65
CA THR A 7 -43.06 9.36 -32.32
C THR A 7 -42.25 8.17 -31.79
N SER A 8 -42.71 7.37 -30.83
CA SER A 8 -43.89 7.38 -29.97
C SER A 8 -43.68 6.33 -28.86
N VAL A 9 -44.03 6.70 -27.63
CA VAL A 9 -44.06 5.84 -26.43
C VAL A 9 -45.21 4.83 -26.55
N ARG A 10 -44.93 3.52 -26.43
CA ARG A 10 -45.94 2.46 -26.39
C ARG A 10 -46.03 1.85 -24.98
N LYS A 11 -47.04 2.28 -24.21
CA LYS A 11 -47.52 1.61 -22.98
C LYS A 11 -48.20 0.30 -23.36
N ARG A 12 -47.79 -0.83 -22.76
CA ARG A 12 -48.54 -2.09 -22.79
C ARG A 12 -49.12 -2.38 -21.40
N LYS A 13 -50.43 -2.13 -21.27
CA LYS A 13 -51.31 -2.76 -20.26
C LYS A 13 -51.48 -4.24 -20.64
N ARG A 14 -51.31 -5.17 -19.69
CA ARG A 14 -51.82 -6.54 -19.80
C ARG A 14 -52.70 -6.83 -18.59
N ALA A 15 -53.91 -7.26 -18.92
CA ALA A 15 -55.02 -7.51 -18.02
C ALA A 15 -54.86 -8.84 -17.27
N GLN A 16 -55.41 -8.86 -16.06
CA GLN A 16 -55.75 -10.04 -15.27
C GLN A 16 -56.83 -10.86 -15.99
N ALA A 17 -56.73 -12.18 -15.91
CA ALA A 17 -57.82 -13.11 -16.14
C ALA A 17 -57.74 -14.19 -15.05
N ASP A 18 -58.78 -14.23 -14.22
CA ASP A 18 -59.09 -15.25 -13.24
C ASP A 18 -59.57 -16.53 -13.94
N LEU A 19 -59.07 -17.69 -13.52
CA LEU A 19 -59.77 -18.98 -13.60
C LEU A 19 -59.27 -19.92 -12.48
N PRO A 20 -60.15 -20.68 -11.81
CA PRO A 20 -59.78 -21.50 -10.65
C PRO A 20 -59.44 -22.94 -11.06
N SER A 21 -58.32 -23.45 -10.55
CA SER A 21 -57.92 -24.85 -10.73
C SER A 21 -57.93 -25.61 -9.40
N ARG A 22 -58.72 -26.67 -9.41
CA ARG A 22 -59.04 -27.69 -8.40
C ARG A 22 -57.79 -28.35 -7.78
N PRO A 23 -57.81 -28.74 -6.48
CA PRO A 23 -56.67 -29.40 -5.84
C PRO A 23 -56.61 -30.90 -6.14
N LEU A 24 -55.41 -31.40 -6.46
CA LEU A 24 -55.09 -32.82 -6.54
C LEU A 24 -54.74 -33.38 -5.14
N PRO A 25 -55.23 -34.57 -4.75
CA PRO A 25 -54.86 -35.21 -3.50
C PRO A 25 -53.64 -36.11 -3.70
N GLY A 26 -52.64 -35.99 -2.82
CA GLY A 26 -51.58 -36.98 -2.67
C GLY A 26 -50.15 -36.46 -2.89
N GLN A 27 -49.69 -35.57 -2.03
CA GLN A 27 -48.24 -35.40 -1.80
C GLN A 27 -47.91 -35.75 -0.35
N LYS A 28 -47.05 -36.76 -0.21
CA LYS A 28 -46.44 -37.16 1.06
C LYS A 28 -45.66 -35.97 1.61
N LYS A 29 -45.99 -35.57 2.84
CA LYS A 29 -45.26 -34.55 3.61
C LYS A 29 -43.84 -35.02 3.88
N ASP A 30 -42.90 -34.56 3.05
CA ASP A 30 -41.50 -34.50 3.44
C ASP A 30 -41.38 -33.50 4.59
N LYS A 31 -41.27 -34.02 5.82
CA LYS A 31 -40.86 -33.26 7.00
C LYS A 31 -39.37 -32.94 6.90
N ARG A 32 -38.96 -32.15 5.91
CA ARG A 32 -37.71 -31.41 5.98
C ARG A 32 -37.96 -30.29 6.96
N GLY A 33 -37.56 -30.52 8.22
CA GLY A 33 -37.65 -29.54 9.28
C GLY A 33 -37.06 -28.21 8.82
N ASP A 34 -37.87 -27.18 8.91
CA ASP A 34 -37.48 -25.78 8.86
C ASP A 34 -36.47 -25.50 9.99
N PHE A 35 -35.22 -25.88 9.79
CA PHE A 35 -34.09 -25.21 10.42
C PHE A 35 -33.96 -23.86 9.72
N ALA A 36 -34.93 -22.98 9.99
CA ALA A 36 -34.76 -21.55 9.81
C ALA A 36 -33.51 -21.19 10.59
N LYS A 37 -32.37 -21.14 9.88
CA LYS A 37 -31.07 -20.72 10.40
C LYS A 37 -31.34 -19.44 11.17
N ALA A 38 -31.33 -19.53 12.50
CA ALA A 38 -31.40 -18.40 13.38
C ALA A 38 -30.20 -17.53 13.01
N ARG A 39 -30.41 -16.59 12.07
CA ARG A 39 -29.48 -15.53 11.75
C ARG A 39 -29.34 -14.79 13.06
N ARG A 40 -28.32 -15.16 13.85
CA ARG A 40 -27.88 -14.39 15.01
C ARG A 40 -27.84 -12.95 14.53
N LYS A 41 -28.80 -12.14 15.00
CA LYS A 41 -28.83 -10.71 14.71
C LYS A 41 -27.47 -10.21 15.20
N LYS A 42 -26.58 -9.86 14.27
CA LYS A 42 -25.29 -9.28 14.65
C LYS A 42 -25.62 -8.05 15.46
N SER A 43 -25.05 -7.96 16.67
CA SER A 43 -25.21 -6.77 17.50
C SER A 43 -24.90 -5.54 16.66
N PRO A 44 -25.65 -4.43 16.83
CA PRO A 44 -25.35 -3.20 16.13
C PRO A 44 -23.89 -2.79 16.39
N ILE A 45 -23.20 -2.34 15.34
CA ILE A 45 -21.83 -1.84 15.45
C ILE A 45 -21.91 -0.52 16.21
N VAL A 46 -21.43 -0.51 17.45
CA VAL A 46 -21.32 0.70 18.28
C VAL A 46 -19.91 1.23 18.14
N ASP A 47 -19.78 2.49 17.77
CA ASP A 47 -18.48 3.14 17.62
C ASP A 47 -17.96 3.63 18.98
N PRO A 48 -16.62 3.60 19.22
CA PRO A 48 -16.05 4.05 20.48
C PRO A 48 -16.35 5.53 20.73
N ASP A 49 -16.66 5.88 21.99
CA ASP A 49 -16.82 7.27 22.42
C ASP A 49 -15.44 7.89 22.73
N VAL A 50 -14.61 7.96 21.69
CA VAL A 50 -13.25 8.52 21.74
C VAL A 50 -13.13 9.51 20.60
N HIS A 51 -12.52 10.67 20.84
CA HIS A 51 -12.26 11.64 19.80
C HIS A 51 -11.07 11.23 18.93
N PHE A 52 -11.12 11.56 17.65
CA PHE A 52 -9.96 11.44 16.76
C PHE A 52 -8.86 12.43 17.22
N PRO A 53 -7.55 12.08 17.17
CA PRO A 53 -6.49 12.99 17.59
C PRO A 53 -6.43 14.27 16.74
N SER A 54 -5.74 15.28 17.27
CA SER A 54 -5.49 16.50 16.50
C SER A 54 -4.48 16.20 15.40
N SER A 55 -4.93 16.29 14.16
CA SER A 55 -4.08 16.07 12.99
C SER A 55 -3.44 17.37 12.53
N LEU A 56 -2.16 17.31 12.15
CA LEU A 56 -1.48 18.47 11.57
C LEU A 56 -1.70 18.53 10.06
N VAL A 57 -1.79 19.75 9.54
CA VAL A 57 -1.98 20.07 8.11
C VAL A 57 -0.86 20.97 7.59
N ASP A 58 0.10 21.33 8.47
CA ASP A 58 1.23 22.19 8.13
C ASP A 58 2.39 21.34 7.58
N PHE A 59 2.60 21.38 6.27
CA PHE A 59 3.65 20.66 5.56
C PHE A 59 4.80 21.59 5.16
N GLN A 60 5.35 22.37 6.12
CA GLN A 60 6.46 23.30 5.87
C GLN A 60 6.16 24.33 4.76
N GLY A 61 4.91 24.80 4.71
CA GLY A 61 4.43 25.73 3.68
C GLY A 61 3.91 25.06 2.40
N LEU A 62 3.96 23.72 2.30
CA LEU A 62 3.35 23.01 1.19
C LEU A 62 1.82 22.88 1.38
N PRO A 63 0.99 23.17 0.37
CA PRO A 63 -0.45 22.95 0.45
C PRO A 63 -0.81 21.48 0.66
N ALA A 64 -1.78 21.22 1.55
CA ALA A 64 -2.20 19.86 1.92
C ALA A 64 -2.81 19.06 0.77
N ASP A 65 -3.36 19.71 -0.25
CA ASP A 65 -3.85 19.12 -1.50
C ASP A 65 -2.71 18.72 -2.45
N ARG A 66 -1.53 19.32 -2.31
CA ARG A 66 -0.32 19.01 -3.12
C ARG A 66 0.59 17.97 -2.49
N MET A 67 0.30 17.55 -1.26
CA MET A 67 1.12 16.58 -0.55
C MET A 67 1.13 15.20 -1.24
N GLY A 68 0.06 14.82 -1.93
CA GLY A 68 0.02 13.60 -2.74
C GLY A 68 1.07 13.61 -3.85
N ASP A 69 1.22 14.74 -4.56
CA ASP A 69 2.25 14.92 -5.58
C ASP A 69 3.65 14.87 -4.99
N ALA A 70 3.85 15.53 -3.84
CA ALA A 70 5.14 15.52 -3.13
C ALA A 70 5.55 14.12 -2.71
N ILE A 71 4.63 13.34 -2.12
CA ILE A 71 4.87 11.93 -1.78
C ILE A 71 5.21 11.15 -3.04
N ALA A 72 4.44 11.29 -4.10
CA ALA A 72 4.64 10.50 -5.31
C ALA A 72 6.01 10.79 -5.97
N VAL A 73 6.46 12.05 -5.97
CA VAL A 73 7.82 12.43 -6.40
C VAL A 73 8.85 11.82 -5.45
N TYR A 74 8.68 12.00 -4.14
CA TYR A 74 9.60 11.46 -3.12
C TYR A 74 9.81 9.96 -3.27
N LEU A 75 8.75 9.18 -3.51
CA LEU A 75 8.85 7.73 -3.70
C LEU A 75 9.63 7.31 -4.94
N ILE A 76 9.57 8.10 -6.02
CA ILE A 76 10.40 7.87 -7.20
C ILE A 76 11.87 8.15 -6.84
N LEU A 77 12.13 9.29 -6.18
CA LEU A 77 13.48 9.67 -5.79
C LEU A 77 14.11 8.65 -4.84
N SER A 78 13.37 8.21 -3.82
CA SER A 78 13.84 7.23 -2.83
C SER A 78 13.88 5.80 -3.38
N GLY A 79 12.92 5.43 -4.23
CA GLY A 79 12.85 4.08 -4.80
C GLY A 79 13.90 3.80 -5.87
N PHE A 80 14.42 4.85 -6.53
CA PHE A 80 15.40 4.72 -7.62
C PHE A 80 16.69 5.49 -7.35
N GLN A 81 17.08 5.65 -6.08
CA GLN A 81 18.29 6.37 -5.68
C GLN A 81 19.54 5.89 -6.43
N ASP A 82 19.77 4.58 -6.53
CA ASP A 82 20.93 4.02 -7.22
C ASP A 82 20.92 4.31 -8.72
N THR A 83 19.78 4.10 -9.38
CA THR A 83 19.62 4.35 -10.82
C THR A 83 19.73 5.84 -11.14
N LEU A 84 19.16 6.70 -10.29
CA LEU A 84 19.22 8.15 -10.40
C LEU A 84 20.53 8.74 -9.89
N ARG A 85 21.36 7.95 -9.19
CA ARG A 85 22.58 8.41 -8.50
C ARG A 85 22.32 9.55 -7.53
N LEU A 86 21.33 9.36 -6.67
CA LEU A 86 20.96 10.25 -5.58
C LEU A 86 21.32 9.58 -4.25
N SER A 87 21.92 10.33 -3.33
CA SER A 87 22.01 9.91 -1.93
C SER A 87 20.64 9.90 -1.26
N ASP A 88 20.57 9.33 -0.06
CA ASP A 88 19.37 9.38 0.76
C ASP A 88 18.84 10.82 0.95
N ILE A 89 17.56 10.97 0.66
CA ILE A 89 16.79 12.21 0.84
C ILE A 89 15.73 11.90 1.88
N ARG A 90 15.59 12.75 2.89
CA ARG A 90 14.46 12.67 3.85
C ARG A 90 13.28 13.46 3.28
N MET A 91 12.04 13.01 3.49
CA MET A 91 10.86 13.73 3.02
C MET A 91 10.84 15.17 3.56
N LEU A 92 11.21 15.37 4.82
CA LEU A 92 11.27 16.71 5.42
C LEU A 92 12.26 17.65 4.70
N ASP A 93 13.43 17.13 4.29
CA ASP A 93 14.42 17.94 3.56
C ASP A 93 13.91 18.25 2.14
N PHE A 94 13.21 17.30 1.52
CA PHE A 94 12.55 17.50 0.23
C PHE A 94 11.42 18.54 0.31
N GLU A 95 10.50 18.42 1.27
CA GLU A 95 9.43 19.41 1.55
C GLU A 95 10.04 20.81 1.69
N SER A 96 11.08 20.93 2.53
CA SER A 96 11.74 22.21 2.79
C SER A 96 12.44 22.76 1.54
N ALA A 97 13.10 21.92 0.75
CA ALA A 97 13.76 22.34 -0.48
C ALA A 97 12.79 22.82 -1.55
N VAL A 98 11.61 22.20 -1.64
CA VAL A 98 10.55 22.61 -2.57
C VAL A 98 9.94 23.95 -2.18
N THR A 99 9.75 24.21 -0.88
CA THR A 99 9.14 25.45 -0.39
C THR A 99 10.12 26.60 -0.21
N TYR A 100 11.43 26.33 -0.24
CA TYR A 100 12.47 27.34 -0.06
C TYR A 100 12.54 28.34 -1.22
N GLU A 101 12.51 29.65 -0.93
CA GLU A 101 12.44 30.69 -1.96
C GLU A 101 13.71 30.84 -2.80
N SER A 102 14.88 30.46 -2.27
CA SER A 102 16.17 30.62 -2.95
C SER A 102 16.67 29.29 -3.56
N PRO A 103 17.77 29.29 -4.35
CA PRO A 103 18.36 28.06 -4.87
C PRO A 103 18.65 27.04 -3.76
N SER A 104 18.22 25.80 -3.99
CA SER A 104 18.49 24.67 -3.11
C SER A 104 19.38 23.68 -3.86
N THR A 105 20.53 23.37 -3.28
CA THR A 105 21.48 22.37 -3.80
C THR A 105 20.83 21.00 -3.95
N LEU A 106 19.97 20.60 -3.00
CA LEU A 106 19.17 19.38 -3.09
C LEU A 106 18.25 19.42 -4.31
N LEU A 107 17.47 20.49 -4.47
CA LEU A 107 16.51 20.60 -5.58
C LEU A 107 17.23 20.68 -6.94
N ASP A 108 18.31 21.44 -7.05
CA ASP A 108 19.15 21.50 -8.25
C ASP A 108 19.69 20.11 -8.61
N THR A 109 20.17 19.35 -7.62
CA THR A 109 20.67 18.01 -7.85
C THR A 109 19.57 17.04 -8.28
N ILE A 110 18.39 17.11 -7.67
CA ILE A 110 17.23 16.30 -8.08
C ILE A 110 16.92 16.54 -9.55
N HIS A 111 16.82 17.80 -9.99
CA HIS A 111 16.55 18.12 -11.39
C HIS A 111 17.67 17.65 -12.32
N GLU A 112 18.93 17.89 -11.96
CA GLU A 112 20.10 17.42 -12.73
C GLU A 112 20.02 15.91 -12.95
N ARG A 113 19.68 15.14 -11.91
CA ARG A 113 19.66 13.66 -11.98
C ARG A 113 18.46 13.12 -12.73
N LEU A 114 17.26 13.69 -12.54
CA LEU A 114 16.08 13.30 -13.31
C LEU A 114 16.28 13.58 -14.80
N ILE A 115 16.73 14.79 -15.15
CA ILE A 115 16.99 15.17 -16.55
C ILE A 115 18.12 14.32 -17.14
N ALA A 116 19.19 14.07 -16.40
CA ALA A 116 20.27 13.22 -16.86
C ALA A 116 19.81 11.78 -17.13
N ALA A 117 18.90 11.24 -16.33
CA ALA A 117 18.33 9.92 -16.57
C ALA A 117 17.50 9.90 -17.87
N ILE A 118 16.65 10.91 -18.09
CA ILE A 118 15.84 11.04 -19.32
C ILE A 118 16.74 11.16 -20.56
N VAL A 119 17.71 12.09 -20.54
CA VAL A 119 18.54 12.42 -21.70
C VAL A 119 19.46 11.27 -22.11
N ARG A 120 19.92 10.47 -21.13
CA ARG A 120 20.78 9.31 -21.39
C ARG A 120 20.05 8.14 -22.02
N ASP A 121 18.74 8.07 -21.86
CA ASP A 121 17.98 6.98 -22.43
C ASP A 121 17.93 7.13 -23.97
N PRO A 122 18.49 6.18 -24.74
CA PRO A 122 18.38 6.21 -26.19
C PRO A 122 16.94 6.02 -26.68
N ALA A 123 16.06 5.41 -25.87
CA ALA A 123 14.65 5.20 -26.22
C ALA A 123 13.83 6.49 -26.13
N VAL A 124 14.31 7.50 -25.40
CA VAL A 124 13.66 8.81 -25.32
C VAL A 124 14.14 9.66 -26.50
N GLU A 125 13.33 9.66 -27.57
CA GLU A 125 13.51 10.57 -28.70
C GLU A 125 13.08 11.98 -28.31
N LEU A 126 13.99 12.74 -27.71
CA LEU A 126 13.85 14.17 -27.49
C LEU A 126 13.79 14.93 -28.83
N LYS A 127 12.61 14.98 -29.46
CA LYS A 127 12.38 15.72 -30.71
C LYS A 127 12.22 17.19 -30.42
N ILE A 128 12.98 18.03 -31.12
CA ILE A 128 12.86 19.47 -30.97
C ILE A 128 11.54 19.82 -31.61
N PRO A 129 10.56 20.38 -30.87
CA PRO A 129 9.27 20.65 -31.47
C PRO A 129 9.46 21.55 -32.68
N ASP A 130 9.04 21.08 -33.86
CA ASP A 130 9.03 21.91 -35.08
C ASP A 130 8.20 23.19 -34.87
N ALA A 131 7.30 23.19 -33.88
CA ALA A 131 6.57 24.38 -33.43
C ALA A 131 7.45 25.51 -32.87
N LEU A 132 8.61 25.21 -32.25
CA LEU A 132 9.60 26.22 -31.88
C LEU A 132 10.25 26.84 -33.13
N MET A 133 10.37 26.06 -34.22
CA MET A 133 10.84 26.55 -35.51
C MET A 133 9.74 27.28 -36.31
N ASN A 134 8.47 26.88 -36.17
CA ASN A 134 7.36 27.32 -37.03
C ASN A 134 6.43 28.38 -36.39
N SER A 135 6.55 28.66 -35.09
CA SER A 135 5.71 29.68 -34.41
C SER A 135 5.96 31.12 -34.88
N HIS A 136 7.02 31.36 -35.66
CA HIS A 136 7.37 32.67 -36.20
C HIS A 136 6.86 32.96 -37.62
N ASP A 137 6.18 32.00 -38.26
CA ASP A 137 5.78 32.12 -39.67
C ASP A 137 4.55 33.03 -39.90
N GLN A 138 3.96 33.59 -38.84
CA GLN A 138 2.78 34.48 -38.93
C GLN A 138 3.03 35.96 -38.58
N SER A 139 4.25 36.40 -38.27
CA SER A 139 4.55 37.83 -38.07
C SER A 139 5.10 38.49 -39.34
N ASP A 140 4.57 39.65 -39.69
CA ASP A 140 4.88 40.40 -40.92
C ASP A 140 6.36 40.84 -40.97
N GLY A 141 7.01 40.66 -42.10
CA GLY A 141 8.47 40.66 -42.24
C GLY A 141 9.14 42.03 -42.13
N SER A 142 10.01 42.22 -41.13
CA SER A 142 11.17 43.13 -41.25
C SER A 142 12.27 42.96 -40.18
N LEU A 143 12.12 42.08 -39.17
CA LEU A 143 13.10 41.90 -38.07
C LEU A 143 13.57 40.43 -37.88
N LYS A 144 13.36 39.56 -38.87
CA LYS A 144 13.41 38.09 -38.69
C LYS A 144 14.80 37.43 -38.62
N SER A 145 15.87 38.07 -39.11
CA SER A 145 17.17 37.37 -39.23
C SER A 145 17.83 37.05 -37.90
N ASP A 146 17.76 37.98 -36.94
CA ASP A 146 18.60 37.91 -35.74
C ASP A 146 17.98 37.01 -34.66
N GLU A 147 16.64 36.95 -34.59
CA GLU A 147 15.91 36.08 -33.66
C GLU A 147 15.95 34.61 -34.09
N GLU A 148 15.81 34.35 -35.40
CA GLU A 148 15.86 32.99 -35.96
C GLU A 148 17.26 32.38 -35.82
N GLU A 149 18.32 33.17 -36.01
CA GLU A 149 19.70 32.76 -35.77
C GLU A 149 19.92 32.40 -34.27
N SER A 150 19.37 33.19 -33.36
CA SER A 150 19.46 32.96 -31.90
C SER A 150 18.76 31.68 -31.44
N ILE A 151 17.57 31.38 -31.99
CA ILE A 151 16.82 30.15 -31.70
C ILE A 151 17.59 28.93 -32.23
N ASN A 152 18.07 28.99 -33.46
CA ASN A 152 18.83 27.90 -34.06
C ASN A 152 20.13 27.61 -33.30
N ASP A 153 20.81 28.65 -32.80
CA ASP A 153 22.01 28.49 -31.98
C ASP A 153 21.72 27.92 -30.59
N THR A 154 20.59 28.30 -29.98
CA THR A 154 20.10 27.69 -28.73
C THR A 154 19.81 26.21 -28.92
N VAL A 155 19.15 25.85 -30.03
CA VAL A 155 18.85 24.46 -30.39
C VAL A 155 20.13 23.65 -30.64
N LYS A 156 21.10 24.18 -31.40
CA LYS A 156 22.41 23.54 -31.61
C LYS A 156 23.15 23.34 -30.28
N MET A 157 23.09 24.33 -29.38
CA MET A 157 23.69 24.24 -28.05
C MET A 157 23.04 23.12 -27.23
N ILE A 158 21.70 23.06 -27.17
CA ILE A 158 20.97 22.01 -26.45
C ILE A 158 21.32 20.62 -27.00
N ASN A 159 21.33 20.45 -28.33
CA ASN A 159 21.73 19.18 -28.96
C ASN A 159 23.16 18.78 -28.63
N LYS A 160 24.08 19.75 -28.59
CA LYS A 160 25.46 19.53 -28.17
C LYS A 160 25.53 19.07 -26.71
N GLU A 161 24.75 19.69 -25.83
CA GLU A 161 24.70 19.31 -24.42
C GLU A 161 24.00 17.96 -24.18
N ILE A 162 22.96 17.62 -24.94
CA ILE A 162 22.34 16.28 -24.95
C ILE A 162 23.39 15.24 -25.35
N SER A 163 24.15 15.51 -26.41
CA SER A 163 25.23 14.63 -26.89
C SER A 163 26.34 14.48 -25.85
N ARG A 164 26.69 15.56 -25.15
CA ARG A 164 27.64 15.54 -24.03
C ARG A 164 27.10 14.73 -22.85
N ALA A 165 25.84 14.92 -22.48
CA ALA A 165 25.21 14.20 -21.37
C ALA A 165 25.13 12.69 -21.64
N ARG A 166 24.90 12.30 -22.90
CA ARG A 166 24.93 10.90 -23.36
C ARG A 166 26.33 10.28 -23.32
N THR A 167 27.37 11.06 -23.64
CA THR A 167 28.75 10.55 -23.70
C THR A 167 29.47 10.57 -22.35
N MET A 168 29.38 11.69 -21.61
CA MET A 168 30.08 11.87 -20.33
C MET A 168 29.26 11.38 -19.14
N GLY A 169 27.95 11.18 -19.31
CA GLY A 169 27.09 10.72 -18.24
C GLY A 169 27.03 11.71 -17.08
N GLU A 170 27.12 13.01 -17.36
CA GLU A 170 26.87 14.12 -16.42
C GLU A 170 26.33 15.34 -17.21
N ILE A 171 25.48 16.13 -16.54
CA ILE A 171 25.01 17.42 -17.06
C ILE A 171 25.78 18.50 -16.29
N PRO A 172 26.49 19.42 -16.96
CA PRO A 172 27.17 20.52 -16.28
C PRO A 172 26.17 21.35 -15.46
N GLY A 173 26.56 21.75 -14.25
CA GLY A 173 25.69 22.50 -13.32
C GLY A 173 25.02 23.70 -13.97
N GLY A 174 23.72 23.88 -13.73
CA GLY A 174 22.89 24.95 -14.31
C GLY A 174 22.33 24.64 -15.71
N THR A 175 22.98 23.78 -16.50
CA THR A 175 22.51 23.42 -17.86
C THR A 175 21.15 22.73 -17.85
N TRP A 176 20.84 22.03 -16.75
CA TRP A 176 19.55 21.36 -16.54
C TRP A 176 18.37 22.34 -16.66
N ARG A 177 18.53 23.62 -16.28
CA ARG A 177 17.46 24.63 -16.35
C ARG A 177 17.04 24.92 -17.79
N ARG A 178 17.99 24.89 -18.73
CA ARG A 178 17.73 25.10 -20.16
C ARG A 178 17.05 23.86 -20.75
N MET A 179 17.57 22.67 -20.45
CA MET A 179 16.98 21.40 -20.86
C MET A 179 15.57 21.18 -20.32
N LEU A 180 15.27 21.70 -19.12
CA LEU A 180 13.98 21.57 -18.49
C LEU A 180 12.85 22.11 -19.37
N SER A 181 12.96 23.35 -19.84
CA SER A 181 11.93 24.00 -20.68
C SER A 181 11.59 23.14 -21.90
N TYR A 182 12.62 22.57 -22.50
CA TYR A 182 12.54 21.72 -23.67
C TYR A 182 11.85 20.38 -23.37
N ILE A 183 12.28 19.66 -22.33
CA ILE A 183 11.68 18.37 -21.94
C ILE A 183 10.22 18.56 -21.55
N LEU A 184 9.91 19.63 -20.83
CA LEU A 184 8.53 19.95 -20.46
C LEU A 184 7.68 20.34 -21.68
N SER A 185 8.24 21.02 -22.68
CA SER A 185 7.53 21.36 -23.91
C SER A 185 7.10 20.10 -24.66
N GLU A 186 7.99 19.12 -24.80
CA GLU A 186 7.68 17.83 -25.41
C GLU A 186 6.58 17.09 -24.63
N ALA A 187 6.68 17.05 -23.29
CA ALA A 187 5.68 16.41 -22.45
C ALA A 187 4.26 16.99 -22.66
N LEU A 188 4.16 18.29 -22.93
CA LEU A 188 2.87 18.93 -23.24
C LEU A 188 2.36 18.63 -24.65
N PHE A 189 3.24 18.45 -25.64
CA PHE A 189 2.82 18.12 -27.00
C PHE A 189 2.25 16.71 -27.11
N GLU A 190 2.78 15.74 -26.35
CA GLU A 190 2.30 14.37 -26.36
C GLU A 190 0.95 14.19 -25.63
N GLY A 191 0.71 14.96 -24.56
CA GLY A 191 -0.51 14.86 -23.75
C GLY A 191 -1.65 15.81 -24.16
N GLY A 192 -1.37 16.78 -25.04
CA GLY A 192 -2.17 18.00 -25.15
C GLY A 192 -1.86 18.94 -23.98
N ILE A 193 -1.88 20.26 -24.22
CA ILE A 193 -1.76 21.24 -23.14
C ILE A 193 -2.96 21.03 -22.23
N ASP A 194 -2.76 20.40 -21.08
CA ASP A 194 -3.80 20.33 -20.08
C ASP A 194 -4.12 21.78 -19.67
N ASP A 195 -5.37 22.19 -19.85
CA ASP A 195 -5.83 23.51 -19.45
C ASP A 195 -5.56 23.74 -17.95
N ASP A 196 -5.46 22.66 -17.18
CA ASP A 196 -5.22 22.65 -15.74
C ASP A 196 -3.75 22.94 -15.32
N LEU A 197 -2.80 23.05 -16.26
CA LEU A 197 -1.41 23.33 -15.89
C LEU A 197 -1.27 24.76 -15.31
N PRO A 198 -0.57 24.96 -14.16
CA PRO A 198 -0.40 26.29 -13.59
C PRO A 198 0.26 27.28 -14.56
N LEU A 199 -0.20 28.53 -14.56
CA LEU A 199 0.31 29.58 -15.45
C LEU A 199 1.82 29.79 -15.30
N SER A 200 2.37 29.65 -14.09
CA SER A 200 3.81 29.73 -13.83
C SER A 200 4.60 28.62 -14.55
N VAL A 201 4.05 27.39 -14.61
CA VAL A 201 4.63 26.27 -15.38
C VAL A 201 4.48 26.51 -16.87
N LYS A 202 3.30 26.94 -17.35
CA LYS A 202 3.09 27.30 -18.76
C LYS A 202 4.10 28.36 -19.22
N ARG A 203 4.31 29.41 -18.41
CA ARG A 203 5.31 30.46 -18.68
C ARG A 203 6.74 29.93 -18.64
N LEU A 204 7.08 29.04 -17.70
CA LEU A 204 8.39 28.39 -17.66
C LEU A 204 8.68 27.65 -18.97
N ILE A 205 7.68 26.96 -19.52
CA ILE A 205 7.80 26.20 -20.77
C ILE A 205 7.90 27.14 -21.97
N LEU A 206 7.04 28.16 -22.03
CA LEU A 206 7.02 29.13 -23.12
C LEU A 206 8.24 30.06 -23.14
N SER A 207 8.92 30.25 -22.02
CA SER A 207 10.13 31.10 -21.94
C SER A 207 11.34 30.56 -22.70
N GLY A 208 11.26 29.35 -23.27
CA GLY A 208 12.22 28.85 -24.27
C GLY A 208 13.67 28.71 -23.79
N GLY A 209 13.93 28.83 -22.48
CA GLY A 209 15.28 28.81 -21.93
C GLY A 209 16.11 30.06 -22.21
N ASP A 210 15.47 31.20 -22.54
CA ASP A 210 16.19 32.44 -22.81
C ASP A 210 17.07 32.84 -21.60
N LEU A 211 18.32 33.24 -21.91
CA LEU A 211 19.49 33.22 -21.01
C LEU A 211 19.35 34.14 -19.79
N GLY A 212 18.39 35.08 -19.80
CA GLY A 212 18.08 35.97 -18.69
C GLY A 212 17.22 35.34 -17.57
N HIS A 213 16.66 34.14 -17.80
CA HIS A 213 15.62 33.55 -16.95
C HIS A 213 16.11 32.40 -16.05
N GLU A 214 17.42 32.25 -15.80
CA GLU A 214 17.91 31.28 -14.80
C GLU A 214 17.25 31.49 -13.43
N LYS A 215 16.84 32.72 -13.11
CA LYS A 215 16.08 33.09 -11.90
C LYS A 215 14.58 32.81 -11.96
N TYR A 216 14.02 32.40 -13.10
CA TYR A 216 12.57 32.23 -13.22
C TYR A 216 12.08 31.05 -12.37
N TYR A 217 12.82 29.93 -12.38
CA TYR A 217 12.49 28.76 -11.55
C TYR A 217 12.52 29.09 -10.04
N GLU A 218 13.39 30.00 -9.62
CA GLU A 218 13.45 30.49 -8.23
C GLU A 218 12.16 31.24 -7.83
N ASN A 219 11.51 31.91 -8.79
CA ASN A 219 10.25 32.63 -8.55
C ASN A 219 8.99 31.76 -8.75
N VAL A 220 9.14 30.49 -9.13
CA VAL A 220 8.01 29.56 -9.28
C VAL A 220 7.51 29.17 -7.88
N ASP A 221 6.20 29.21 -7.67
CA ASP A 221 5.58 28.81 -6.41
C ASP A 221 5.79 27.31 -6.11
N PRO A 222 5.76 26.89 -4.84
CA PRO A 222 6.04 25.49 -4.47
C PRO A 222 5.15 24.46 -5.16
N SER A 223 3.87 24.77 -5.39
CA SER A 223 2.92 23.86 -6.06
C SER A 223 3.31 23.62 -7.51
N SER A 224 3.75 24.68 -8.19
CA SER A 224 4.20 24.62 -9.58
C SER A 224 5.55 23.93 -9.72
N ARG A 225 6.47 24.09 -8.74
CA ARG A 225 7.72 23.31 -8.68
C ARG A 225 7.44 21.81 -8.53
N LEU A 226 6.49 21.42 -7.68
CA LEU A 226 6.06 20.02 -7.60
C LEU A 226 5.44 19.52 -8.90
N THR A 227 4.64 20.34 -9.56
CA THR A 227 4.06 19.97 -10.86
C THR A 227 5.16 19.68 -11.88
N VAL A 228 6.21 20.52 -11.93
CA VAL A 228 7.38 20.29 -12.77
C VAL A 228 8.10 18.98 -12.41
N LEU A 229 8.39 18.77 -11.12
CA LEU A 229 9.03 17.52 -10.66
C LEU A 229 8.18 16.30 -10.98
N ARG A 230 6.86 16.39 -10.85
CA ARG A 230 5.91 15.32 -11.17
C ARG A 230 5.98 14.95 -12.65
N LEU A 231 5.96 15.93 -13.54
CA LEU A 231 6.12 15.71 -14.99
C LEU A 231 7.45 15.06 -15.34
N LEU A 232 8.55 15.51 -14.71
CA LEU A 232 9.86 14.88 -14.89
C LEU A 232 9.87 13.44 -14.39
N CYS A 233 9.28 13.18 -13.24
CA CYS A 233 9.12 11.85 -12.67
C CYS A 233 8.31 10.92 -13.58
N ASP A 234 7.20 11.40 -14.15
CA ASP A 234 6.39 10.63 -15.10
C ASP A 234 7.21 10.25 -16.34
N LYS A 235 8.05 11.15 -16.85
CA LYS A 235 9.01 10.84 -17.93
C LYS A 235 10.11 9.88 -17.47
N VAL A 236 10.67 10.05 -16.28
CA VAL A 236 11.72 9.17 -15.73
C VAL A 236 11.24 7.73 -15.55
N VAL A 237 9.98 7.50 -15.19
CA VAL A 237 9.42 6.14 -15.09
C VAL A 237 9.34 5.44 -16.46
N THR A 238 9.41 6.21 -17.56
CA THR A 238 9.51 5.63 -18.90
C THR A 238 10.94 5.25 -19.29
N VAL A 239 11.95 5.64 -18.51
CA VAL A 239 13.35 5.36 -18.82
C VAL A 239 13.64 3.87 -18.68
N GLU A 240 14.32 3.28 -19.68
CA GLU A 240 14.57 1.83 -19.76
C GLU A 240 15.30 1.29 -18.52
N ALA A 241 16.30 2.03 -18.01
CA ALA A 241 17.01 1.63 -16.80
C ALA A 241 16.09 1.57 -15.56
N ILE A 242 15.12 2.48 -15.46
CA ILE A 242 14.13 2.51 -14.37
C ILE A 242 13.11 1.38 -14.57
N ARG A 243 12.62 1.19 -15.80
CA ARG A 243 11.72 0.10 -16.17
C ARG A 243 12.32 -1.27 -15.87
N ALA A 244 13.59 -1.48 -16.19
CA ALA A 244 14.29 -2.74 -15.90
C ALA A 244 14.33 -3.04 -14.40
N VAL A 245 14.57 -2.02 -13.55
CA VAL A 245 14.50 -2.18 -12.09
C VAL A 245 13.08 -2.51 -11.64
N MET A 246 12.07 -1.82 -12.18
CA MET A 246 10.66 -2.10 -11.87
C MET A 246 10.23 -3.51 -12.29
N GLU A 247 10.66 -3.97 -13.46
CA GLU A 247 10.37 -5.31 -13.98
C GLU A 247 11.05 -6.39 -13.15
N HIS A 248 12.32 -6.20 -12.81
CA HIS A 248 13.05 -7.10 -11.91
C HIS A 248 12.35 -7.23 -10.55
N ASP A 249 11.91 -6.11 -9.96
CA ASP A 249 11.13 -6.14 -8.72
C ASP A 249 9.79 -6.86 -8.87
N LEU A 250 9.10 -6.66 -10.01
CA LEU A 250 7.88 -7.38 -10.33
C LEU A 250 8.12 -8.89 -10.41
N ASP A 251 9.19 -9.32 -11.06
CA ASP A 251 9.59 -10.73 -11.17
C ASP A 251 9.93 -11.33 -9.80
N LEU A 252 10.69 -10.61 -8.97
CA LEU A 252 10.96 -11.03 -7.60
C LEU A 252 9.67 -11.22 -6.78
N THR A 253 8.72 -10.30 -6.89
CA THR A 253 7.43 -10.45 -6.20
C THR A 253 6.60 -11.61 -6.76
N ALA A 254 6.67 -11.88 -8.06
CA ALA A 254 6.01 -13.01 -8.70
C ALA A 254 6.58 -14.34 -8.22
N GLU A 255 7.91 -14.47 -8.16
CA GLU A 255 8.59 -15.66 -7.65
C GLU A 255 8.33 -15.86 -6.15
N ARG A 256 8.29 -14.80 -5.32
CA ARG A 256 7.86 -14.89 -3.91
C ARG A 256 6.42 -15.40 -3.78
N ARG A 257 5.50 -14.94 -4.63
CA ARG A 257 4.10 -15.44 -4.63
C ARG A 257 4.02 -16.89 -5.05
N LYS A 258 4.83 -17.32 -6.01
CA LYS A 258 4.90 -18.72 -6.48
C LYS A 258 5.45 -19.64 -5.39
N THR A 259 6.59 -19.31 -4.80
CA THR A 259 7.18 -20.07 -3.70
C THR A 259 6.25 -20.16 -2.48
N ASN A 260 5.56 -19.07 -2.11
CA ASN A 260 4.56 -19.11 -1.04
C ASN A 260 3.37 -20.02 -1.39
N LYS A 261 2.84 -19.95 -2.62
CA LYS A 261 1.79 -20.86 -3.09
C LYS A 261 2.23 -22.33 -3.04
N ASP A 262 3.48 -22.61 -3.38
CA ASP A 262 4.05 -23.96 -3.35
C ASP A 262 4.22 -24.46 -1.91
N ALA A 263 4.70 -23.61 -1.00
CA ALA A 263 4.81 -23.92 0.43
C ALA A 263 3.43 -24.18 1.05
N ILE A 264 2.43 -23.36 0.77
CA ILE A 264 1.03 -23.57 1.20
C ILE A 264 0.47 -24.86 0.59
N SER A 265 0.77 -25.14 -0.67
CA SER A 265 0.31 -26.36 -1.35
C SER A 265 0.99 -27.62 -0.81
N LYS A 266 2.25 -27.53 -0.39
CA LYS A 266 2.98 -28.62 0.28
C LYS A 266 2.42 -28.88 1.68
N THR A 267 2.32 -27.85 2.52
CA THR A 267 1.73 -27.98 3.88
C THR A 267 0.31 -28.53 3.86
N ARG A 268 -0.50 -28.15 2.86
CA ARG A 268 -1.84 -28.73 2.66
C ARG A 268 -1.79 -30.21 2.29
N ARG A 269 -0.87 -30.64 1.43
CA ARG A 269 -0.68 -32.06 1.08
C ARG A 269 -0.26 -32.86 2.30
N ASP A 270 0.76 -32.39 3.01
CA ASP A 270 1.29 -33.04 4.21
C ASP A 270 0.20 -33.17 5.30
N LEU A 271 -0.61 -32.14 5.52
CA LEU A 271 -1.76 -32.20 6.43
C LEU A 271 -2.86 -33.14 5.92
N GLY A 272 -3.09 -33.19 4.61
CA GLY A 272 -4.00 -34.15 3.99
C GLY A 272 -3.56 -35.59 4.25
N ASP A 273 -2.26 -35.88 4.12
CA ASP A 273 -1.66 -37.18 4.39
C ASP A 273 -1.74 -37.54 5.87
N GLN A 274 -1.46 -36.59 6.77
CA GLN A 274 -1.63 -36.78 8.21
C GLN A 274 -3.09 -37.05 8.61
N VAL A 275 -4.06 -36.37 7.97
CA VAL A 275 -5.49 -36.61 8.20
C VAL A 275 -5.88 -38.02 7.75
N ARG A 276 -5.38 -38.48 6.60
CA ARG A 276 -5.61 -39.84 6.09
C ARG A 276 -5.00 -40.88 7.02
N ALA A 277 -3.71 -40.77 7.33
CA ALA A 277 -3.02 -41.70 8.23
C ALA A 277 -3.67 -41.77 9.63
N ALA A 278 -4.08 -40.63 10.20
CA ALA A 278 -4.78 -40.62 11.49
C ALA A 278 -6.17 -41.29 11.42
N LYS A 279 -6.86 -41.20 10.28
CA LYS A 279 -8.13 -41.91 10.05
C LYS A 279 -7.90 -43.41 9.93
N ASP A 280 -6.90 -43.83 9.16
CA ASP A 280 -6.58 -45.25 8.97
C ASP A 280 -6.24 -45.92 10.32
N ILE A 281 -5.44 -45.26 11.17
CA ILE A 281 -5.14 -45.75 12.54
C ILE A 281 -6.41 -45.89 13.39
N LEU A 282 -7.34 -44.95 13.28
CA LEU A 282 -8.62 -44.99 14.01
C LEU A 282 -9.49 -46.14 13.51
N ASP A 283 -9.58 -46.33 12.19
CA ASP A 283 -10.37 -47.39 11.56
C ASP A 283 -9.79 -48.77 11.86
N ASP A 284 -8.46 -48.93 11.85
CA ASP A 284 -7.75 -50.15 12.25
C ASP A 284 -7.98 -50.47 13.73
N PHE A 285 -7.90 -49.47 14.61
CA PHE A 285 -8.19 -49.65 16.03
C PHE A 285 -9.62 -50.14 16.26
N ARG A 286 -10.59 -49.60 15.52
CA ARG A 286 -12.00 -50.02 15.60
C ARG A 286 -12.19 -51.45 15.10
N ARG A 287 -11.54 -51.82 13.98
CA ARG A 287 -11.57 -53.17 13.42
C ARG A 287 -11.00 -54.20 14.40
N GLN A 288 -9.85 -53.92 15.00
CA GLN A 288 -9.20 -54.83 15.96
C GLN A 288 -10.03 -55.08 17.23
N ASN A 289 -10.82 -54.08 17.66
CA ASN A 289 -11.59 -54.14 18.90
C ASN A 289 -13.09 -54.40 18.69
N ASN A 290 -13.51 -54.78 17.48
CA ASN A 290 -14.93 -55.00 17.11
C ASN A 290 -15.85 -53.83 17.49
N LEU A 291 -15.34 -52.60 17.40
CA LEU A 291 -16.13 -51.40 17.67
C LEU A 291 -16.97 -51.07 16.43
N SER A 292 -18.29 -51.11 16.56
CA SER A 292 -19.24 -50.77 15.49
C SER A 292 -18.96 -49.38 14.93
N GLY A 293 -18.66 -49.30 13.63
CA GLY A 293 -18.45 -48.04 12.92
C GLY A 293 -19.71 -47.18 12.94
N LYS A 294 -19.72 -46.13 13.77
CA LYS A 294 -20.66 -45.02 13.61
C LYS A 294 -20.28 -44.23 12.35
N SER A 295 -21.27 -43.65 11.67
CA SER A 295 -20.98 -42.83 10.48
C SER A 295 -20.14 -41.60 10.85
N ASP A 296 -19.31 -41.13 9.92
CA ASP A 296 -18.44 -39.95 10.10
C ASP A 296 -19.21 -38.68 10.52
N GLU A 297 -20.50 -38.58 10.15
CA GLU A 297 -21.44 -37.50 10.50
C GLU A 297 -21.99 -37.64 11.94
N ASP A 298 -22.31 -38.86 12.36
CA ASP A 298 -22.84 -39.14 13.70
C ASP A 298 -21.77 -38.94 14.78
N ILE A 299 -20.51 -39.28 14.48
CA ILE A 299 -19.39 -39.11 15.40
C ILE A 299 -19.10 -37.61 15.66
N TRP A 300 -19.19 -36.79 14.60
CA TRP A 300 -19.04 -35.33 14.71
C TRP A 300 -20.14 -34.69 15.57
N SER A 301 -21.35 -35.22 15.49
CA SER A 301 -22.53 -34.72 16.21
C SER A 301 -22.57 -35.21 17.67
N GLN A 302 -22.10 -36.42 17.94
CA GLN A 302 -22.19 -37.07 19.24
C GLN A 302 -21.05 -36.71 20.21
N ALA A 303 -19.88 -36.29 19.72
CA ALA A 303 -18.78 -35.78 20.55
C ALA A 303 -19.15 -34.52 21.36
N LEU A 304 -20.34 -33.94 21.13
CA LEU A 304 -20.90 -32.81 21.85
C LEU A 304 -21.89 -33.20 22.97
N SER A 305 -22.19 -34.48 23.17
CA SER A 305 -23.11 -34.90 24.24
C SER A 305 -22.72 -36.27 24.83
N HIS A 306 -22.21 -36.28 26.06
CA HIS A 306 -21.93 -37.51 26.80
C HIS A 306 -22.79 -37.59 28.08
N THR A 307 -23.59 -38.65 28.21
CA THR A 307 -24.08 -39.18 29.50
C THR A 307 -24.05 -40.71 29.45
N ALA A 308 -23.35 -41.33 30.41
CA ALA A 308 -23.21 -42.79 30.50
C ALA A 308 -24.40 -43.42 31.26
N LYS A 309 -24.92 -44.56 30.75
CA LYS A 309 -25.94 -45.36 31.43
C LYS A 309 -25.30 -46.50 32.22
N LYS A 310 -25.73 -46.67 33.48
CA LYS A 310 -25.32 -47.76 34.39
C LYS A 310 -26.01 -49.09 34.04
N PRO A 311 -25.34 -50.23 34.23
CA PRO A 311 -25.95 -51.55 34.07
C PRO A 311 -26.83 -51.91 35.27
N ALA A 312 -27.94 -52.57 34.97
CA ALA A 312 -28.96 -53.01 35.93
C ALA A 312 -28.84 -54.52 36.23
N ASN A 313 -29.25 -54.87 37.46
CA ASN A 313 -29.58 -56.20 37.99
C ASN A 313 -28.45 -57.18 38.34
N LEU A 314 -28.14 -57.26 39.64
CA LEU A 314 -27.19 -58.21 40.27
C LEU A 314 -27.81 -59.01 41.45
N ASN A 315 -29.13 -59.15 41.50
CA ASN A 315 -29.82 -59.55 42.74
C ASN A 315 -29.96 -61.06 43.05
N LYS A 316 -29.28 -61.98 42.37
CA LYS A 316 -29.50 -63.44 42.58
C LYS A 316 -28.25 -64.34 42.64
N LEU A 317 -27.10 -63.83 43.11
CA LEU A 317 -25.84 -64.62 43.17
C LEU A 317 -25.28 -64.76 44.61
N SER A 318 -24.59 -65.87 44.87
CA SER A 318 -23.86 -66.20 46.12
C SER A 318 -22.72 -65.22 46.40
N ARG A 319 -22.34 -65.02 47.67
CA ARG A 319 -21.37 -63.99 48.12
C ARG A 319 -19.95 -64.17 47.54
N THR A 320 -19.49 -65.41 47.39
CA THR A 320 -18.18 -65.74 46.78
C THR A 320 -18.19 -65.60 45.27
N GLU A 321 -19.27 -66.03 44.60
CA GLU A 321 -19.49 -65.82 43.17
C GLU A 321 -19.69 -64.35 42.81
N LYS A 322 -20.35 -63.57 43.67
CA LYS A 322 -20.48 -62.11 43.55
C LYS A 322 -19.10 -61.44 43.59
N MET A 323 -18.22 -61.82 44.51
CA MET A 323 -16.87 -61.26 44.59
C MET A 323 -16.02 -61.60 43.34
N ALA A 324 -16.07 -62.85 42.87
CA ALA A 324 -15.35 -63.26 41.66
C ALA A 324 -15.89 -62.56 40.41
N ARG A 325 -17.22 -62.54 40.21
CA ARG A 325 -17.86 -61.86 39.07
C ARG A 325 -17.71 -60.34 39.15
N MET A 326 -17.68 -59.75 40.34
CA MET A 326 -17.45 -58.32 40.51
C MET A 326 -15.99 -57.94 40.26
N LYS A 327 -15.03 -58.83 40.56
CA LYS A 327 -13.62 -58.61 40.20
C LYS A 327 -13.41 -58.71 38.69
N THR A 328 -13.92 -59.77 38.04
CA THR A 328 -13.84 -59.88 36.58
C THR A 328 -14.59 -58.75 35.87
N PHE A 329 -15.74 -58.34 36.40
CA PHE A 329 -16.49 -57.20 35.88
C PHE A 329 -15.72 -55.88 36.01
N LYS A 330 -15.05 -55.63 37.15
CA LYS A 330 -14.19 -54.45 37.32
C LYS A 330 -12.96 -54.49 36.39
N ASP A 331 -12.37 -55.67 36.19
CA ASP A 331 -11.22 -55.84 35.30
C ASP A 331 -11.64 -55.70 33.82
N GLU A 332 -12.84 -56.13 33.44
CA GLU A 332 -13.44 -55.91 32.12
C GLU A 332 -13.88 -54.46 31.90
N GLU A 333 -14.42 -53.81 32.94
CA GLU A 333 -14.83 -52.40 32.93
C GLU A 333 -13.61 -51.48 32.78
N THR A 334 -12.52 -51.75 33.49
CA THR A 334 -11.26 -51.01 33.36
C THR A 334 -10.61 -51.19 31.98
N LYS A 335 -10.59 -52.42 31.44
CA LYS A 335 -10.13 -52.68 30.06
C LYS A 335 -10.99 -51.95 29.02
N SER A 336 -12.32 -51.99 29.18
CA SER A 336 -13.25 -51.30 28.29
C SER A 336 -13.09 -49.78 28.35
N ALA A 337 -12.88 -49.23 29.55
CA ALA A 337 -12.62 -47.81 29.75
C ALA A 337 -11.31 -47.35 29.09
N LEU A 338 -10.24 -48.15 29.19
CA LEU A 338 -8.96 -47.87 28.54
C LEU A 338 -9.07 -47.88 27.00
N LEU A 339 -9.83 -48.81 26.43
CA LEU A 339 -10.07 -48.86 24.98
C LEU A 339 -10.85 -47.64 24.49
N LEU A 340 -11.90 -47.23 25.22
CA LEU A 340 -12.68 -46.03 24.90
C LEU A 340 -11.82 -44.77 24.99
N GLN A 341 -11.00 -44.63 26.05
CA GLN A 341 -10.08 -43.51 26.20
C GLN A 341 -9.08 -43.44 25.04
N ARG A 342 -8.58 -44.60 24.60
CA ARG A 342 -7.68 -44.66 23.45
C ARG A 342 -8.37 -44.27 22.15
N GLU A 343 -9.58 -44.75 21.88
CA GLU A 343 -10.39 -44.36 20.71
C GLU A 343 -10.63 -42.84 20.70
N GLU A 344 -11.02 -42.27 21.83
CA GLU A 344 -11.30 -40.84 21.98
C GLU A 344 -10.05 -39.98 21.69
N SER A 345 -8.87 -40.44 22.12
CA SER A 345 -7.60 -39.76 21.83
C SER A 345 -7.25 -39.75 20.33
N LEU A 346 -7.50 -40.87 19.63
CA LEU A 346 -7.28 -41.00 18.18
C LEU A 346 -8.28 -40.13 17.40
N LEU A 347 -9.54 -40.16 17.80
CA LEU A 347 -10.59 -39.33 17.23
C LEU A 347 -10.28 -37.83 17.39
N SER A 348 -9.89 -37.42 18.59
CA SER A 348 -9.53 -36.04 18.88
C SER A 348 -8.37 -35.56 18.01
N ARG A 349 -7.34 -36.39 17.83
CA ARG A 349 -6.20 -36.09 16.96
C ARG A 349 -6.63 -35.93 15.50
N TRP A 350 -7.44 -36.85 14.98
CA TRP A 350 -7.98 -36.78 13.62
C TRP A 350 -8.81 -35.51 13.40
N LEU A 351 -9.71 -35.18 14.33
CA LEU A 351 -10.55 -33.98 14.28
C LEU A 351 -9.72 -32.69 14.29
N GLN A 352 -8.69 -32.62 15.13
CA GLN A 352 -7.78 -31.47 15.19
C GLN A 352 -7.05 -31.26 13.85
N LEU A 353 -6.51 -32.33 13.25
CA LEU A 353 -5.85 -32.26 11.95
C LEU A 353 -6.82 -31.86 10.83
N LYS A 354 -8.04 -32.41 10.84
CA LYS A 354 -9.10 -32.06 9.89
C LYS A 354 -9.48 -30.58 10.00
N LYS A 355 -9.58 -30.04 11.22
CA LYS A 355 -9.86 -28.62 11.48
C LYS A 355 -8.71 -27.72 10.98
N LYS A 356 -7.45 -28.12 11.21
CA LYS A 356 -6.26 -27.41 10.69
C LYS A 356 -6.26 -27.38 9.16
N LEU A 357 -6.55 -28.50 8.50
CA LEU A 357 -6.66 -28.58 7.04
C LEU A 357 -7.78 -27.68 6.50
N GLN A 358 -8.95 -27.66 7.17
CA GLN A 358 -10.06 -26.77 6.81
C GLN A 358 -9.70 -25.29 6.97
N SER A 359 -8.94 -24.90 8.00
CA SER A 359 -8.53 -23.49 8.16
C SER A 359 -7.62 -23.02 7.02
N ILE A 360 -6.68 -23.85 6.56
CA ILE A 360 -5.81 -23.53 5.42
C ILE A 360 -6.62 -23.44 4.12
N SER A 361 -7.58 -24.35 3.93
CA SER A 361 -8.45 -24.33 2.74
C SER A 361 -9.36 -23.09 2.71
N ARG A 362 -9.85 -22.64 3.87
CA ARG A 362 -10.66 -21.41 3.98
C ARG A 362 -9.84 -20.15 3.69
N LYS A 363 -8.57 -20.11 4.13
CA LYS A 363 -7.65 -19.00 3.82
C LYS A 363 -7.52 -18.83 2.29
N ARG A 364 -7.30 -19.93 1.56
CA ARG A 364 -7.20 -19.91 0.08
C ARG A 364 -8.47 -19.44 -0.65
N ASN A 365 -9.66 -19.88 -0.21
CA ASN A 365 -10.91 -19.50 -0.88
C ASN A 365 -11.36 -18.07 -0.53
N GLY A 366 -11.08 -17.61 0.69
CA GLY A 366 -11.35 -16.21 1.10
C GLY A 366 -10.53 -15.18 0.32
N ASP A 367 -9.35 -15.57 -0.15
CA ASP A 367 -8.46 -14.74 -0.97
C ASP A 367 -8.89 -14.67 -2.45
N SER A 368 -9.83 -15.52 -2.88
CA SER A 368 -10.25 -15.62 -4.28
C SER A 368 -11.51 -14.79 -4.61
N GLU A 369 -12.41 -14.55 -3.64
CA GLU A 369 -13.64 -13.77 -3.85
C GLU A 369 -13.55 -12.31 -3.35
N ALA A 370 -12.57 -11.99 -2.49
CA ALA A 370 -12.19 -10.62 -2.18
C ALA A 370 -10.99 -10.25 -3.03
N GLY A 371 -11.24 -9.73 -4.23
CA GLY A 371 -10.17 -9.27 -5.12
C GLY A 371 -9.20 -8.35 -4.40
N GLY A 372 -7.92 -8.76 -4.36
CA GLY A 372 -6.78 -7.94 -3.98
C GLY A 372 -6.56 -7.75 -2.47
N GLY A 373 -5.57 -8.44 -1.92
CA GLY A 373 -4.95 -8.07 -0.64
C GLY A 373 -5.19 -9.06 0.49
N SER A 374 -4.60 -10.24 0.41
CA SER A 374 -4.44 -11.10 1.60
C SER A 374 -3.09 -10.87 2.26
N LEU A 375 -3.20 -10.46 3.51
CA LEU A 375 -2.18 -10.06 4.46
C LEU A 375 -1.44 -11.29 5.01
N ASP A 376 -0.58 -11.88 4.19
CA ASP A 376 0.49 -12.76 4.67
C ASP A 376 1.84 -12.25 4.15
N HIS A 377 2.12 -10.97 4.44
CA HIS A 377 3.46 -10.40 4.38
C HIS A 377 4.02 -10.48 5.80
N GLY A 378 4.41 -11.69 6.20
CA GLY A 378 5.31 -11.85 7.33
C GLY A 378 6.65 -11.24 6.96
N ASN A 379 6.99 -10.11 7.59
CA ASN A 379 8.34 -9.61 7.81
C ASN A 379 9.31 -9.45 6.62
N ASP A 380 8.85 -9.22 5.40
CA ASP A 380 9.67 -8.70 4.29
C ASP A 380 9.13 -7.33 3.85
N VAL A 381 9.09 -6.39 4.79
CA VAL A 381 8.81 -4.98 4.50
C VAL A 381 10.03 -4.46 3.71
N ASP A 382 9.78 -3.90 2.51
CA ASP A 382 10.72 -3.08 1.71
C ASP A 382 11.59 -3.69 0.59
N SER A 383 11.24 -4.81 -0.05
CA SER A 383 12.00 -5.23 -1.27
C SER A 383 11.50 -4.65 -2.61
N CYS A 384 10.46 -3.83 -2.63
CA CYS A 384 10.12 -3.02 -3.81
C CYS A 384 9.78 -1.63 -3.31
N GLY A 385 10.76 -0.74 -3.26
CA GLY A 385 10.67 0.61 -2.67
C GLY A 385 9.63 1.54 -3.32
N PHE A 386 8.95 1.08 -4.37
CA PHE A 386 8.05 1.89 -5.18
C PHE A 386 6.55 1.70 -4.87
N ARG A 387 6.14 0.51 -4.40
CA ARG A 387 4.71 0.19 -4.20
C ARG A 387 4.30 0.35 -2.75
N ILE A 388 4.10 1.60 -2.36
CA ILE A 388 3.50 1.88 -1.07
C ILE A 388 1.99 1.73 -1.21
N HIS A 389 1.45 0.80 -0.45
CA HIS A 389 0.02 0.65 -0.27
C HIS A 389 -0.40 1.32 1.04
N PRO A 390 -1.59 1.91 1.11
CA PRO A 390 -2.08 2.42 2.37
C PRO A 390 -2.21 1.27 3.37
N LEU A 391 -1.85 1.51 4.63
CA LEU A 391 -1.96 0.56 5.75
C LEU A 391 -3.39 0.05 5.95
N GLY A 392 -4.37 0.86 5.57
CA GLY A 392 -5.79 0.54 5.64
C GLY A 392 -6.67 1.78 5.51
N ARG A 393 -7.96 1.61 5.80
CA ARG A 393 -8.96 2.68 5.78
C ARG A 393 -9.80 2.66 7.05
N ASP A 394 -10.31 3.83 7.44
CA ASP A 394 -11.23 3.98 8.57
C ASP A 394 -12.71 4.16 8.15
N ARG A 395 -13.61 4.34 9.14
CA ARG A 395 -15.04 4.65 8.93
C ARG A 395 -15.31 5.91 8.10
N LEU A 396 -14.37 6.86 8.10
CA LEU A 396 -14.44 8.10 7.31
C LEU A 396 -13.77 7.92 5.94
N LYS A 397 -13.38 6.68 5.59
CA LYS A 397 -12.67 6.32 4.37
C LYS A 397 -11.32 7.04 4.23
N ARG A 398 -10.70 7.50 5.32
CA ARG A 398 -9.34 8.04 5.25
C ARG A 398 -8.36 6.92 4.97
N LYS A 399 -7.44 7.11 4.03
CA LYS A 399 -6.37 6.15 3.74
C LYS A 399 -5.16 6.48 4.58
N TYR A 400 -4.60 5.52 5.29
CA TYR A 400 -3.44 5.73 6.16
C TYR A 400 -2.16 5.28 5.46
N TRP A 401 -1.11 6.07 5.55
CA TRP A 401 0.16 5.86 4.87
C TRP A 401 1.30 6.02 5.86
N TYR A 402 2.25 5.09 5.84
CA TYR A 402 3.47 5.18 6.63
C TYR A 402 4.66 4.95 5.70
N PHE A 403 5.60 5.88 5.76
CA PHE A 403 6.85 5.84 5.00
C PHE A 403 7.96 5.54 5.99
N HIS A 404 8.78 4.54 5.69
CA HIS A 404 9.83 4.11 6.60
C HIS A 404 10.81 5.27 6.86
N GLY A 405 11.26 5.42 8.11
CA GLY A 405 12.22 6.48 8.50
C GLY A 405 11.63 7.88 8.69
N GLU A 406 10.42 8.17 8.18
CA GLU A 406 9.87 9.54 8.21
C GLU A 406 9.32 10.00 9.55
N GLY A 407 9.02 9.07 10.47
CA GLY A 407 8.50 9.40 11.80
C GLY A 407 7.11 10.05 11.79
N ARG A 408 6.38 10.00 10.66
CA ARG A 408 5.03 10.55 10.50
C ARG A 408 4.09 9.47 9.99
N LEU A 409 2.87 9.43 10.53
CA LEU A 409 1.76 8.66 9.98
C LEU A 409 0.84 9.62 9.25
N TYR A 410 0.78 9.47 7.93
CA TYR A 410 0.00 10.32 7.04
C TYR A 410 -1.38 9.70 6.81
N PHE A 411 -2.36 10.54 6.53
CA PHE A 411 -3.63 10.08 6.02
C PHE A 411 -4.25 11.06 5.04
N GLU A 412 -4.88 10.48 4.02
CA GLU A 412 -5.51 11.14 2.90
C GLU A 412 -7.02 11.04 3.06
N GLU A 413 -7.72 12.17 3.08
CA GLU A 413 -9.18 12.22 3.05
C GLU A 413 -9.69 11.84 1.67
N SER A 414 -10.42 10.72 1.54
CA SER A 414 -10.89 10.23 0.23
C SER A 414 -11.77 11.22 -0.54
N ASP A 415 -12.50 12.08 0.18
CA ASP A 415 -13.48 12.97 -0.44
C ASP A 415 -12.87 14.30 -0.90
N SER A 416 -11.82 14.78 -0.21
CA SER A 416 -11.21 16.08 -0.48
C SER A 416 -9.81 15.99 -1.08
N GLY A 417 -9.18 14.81 -1.03
CA GLY A 417 -7.77 14.63 -1.39
C GLY A 417 -6.81 15.34 -0.43
N ARG A 418 -7.30 15.96 0.65
CA ARG A 418 -6.46 16.67 1.61
C ARG A 418 -5.68 15.69 2.48
N TRP A 419 -4.43 16.03 2.70
CA TRP A 419 -3.53 15.28 3.55
C TRP A 419 -3.43 15.89 4.93
N SER A 420 -3.19 15.03 5.91
CA SER A 420 -2.83 15.40 7.26
C SER A 420 -1.97 14.31 7.87
N TYR A 421 -1.32 14.59 8.99
CA TYR A 421 -0.43 13.63 9.64
C TYR A 421 -0.46 13.72 11.16
N VAL A 422 0.01 12.66 11.80
CA VAL A 422 0.35 12.62 13.22
C VAL A 422 1.82 12.21 13.38
N HIS A 423 2.48 12.75 14.41
CA HIS A 423 3.92 12.57 14.63
C HIS A 423 4.28 12.24 16.09
N THR A 424 3.28 12.08 16.96
CA THR A 424 3.47 11.71 18.37
C THR A 424 2.97 10.30 18.62
N LYS A 425 3.56 9.65 19.65
CA LYS A 425 3.12 8.32 20.08
C LYS A 425 1.72 8.39 20.66
N GLU A 426 1.42 9.47 21.36
CA GLU A 426 0.15 9.72 22.04
C GLU A 426 -1.00 9.80 21.02
N ASP A 427 -0.80 10.51 19.91
CA ASP A 427 -1.78 10.57 18.81
C ASP A 427 -1.99 9.20 18.17
N LEU A 428 -0.91 8.43 17.98
CA LEU A 428 -0.99 7.07 17.44
C LEU A 428 -1.81 6.16 18.38
N ASP A 429 -1.54 6.21 19.69
CA ASP A 429 -2.28 5.47 20.70
C ASP A 429 -3.77 5.86 20.70
N GLN A 430 -4.08 7.14 20.50
CA GLN A 430 -5.45 7.63 20.37
C GLN A 430 -6.15 7.08 19.12
N ILE A 431 -5.45 6.94 17.98
CA ILE A 431 -5.98 6.27 16.78
C ILE A 431 -6.33 4.81 17.09
N PHE A 432 -5.48 4.09 17.85
CA PHE A 432 -5.77 2.70 18.22
C PHE A 432 -7.04 2.54 19.04
N LEU A 433 -7.31 3.48 19.94
CA LEU A 433 -8.51 3.53 20.75
C LEU A 433 -9.74 3.92 19.93
N TRP A 434 -9.56 4.83 18.96
CA TRP A 434 -10.62 5.29 18.07
C TRP A 434 -11.06 4.22 17.05
N LEU A 435 -10.18 3.29 16.65
CA LEU A 435 -10.50 2.23 15.69
C LEU A 435 -11.38 1.11 16.29
N ASN A 436 -12.46 0.77 15.57
CA ASN A 436 -13.45 -0.25 15.90
C ASN A 436 -13.16 -1.57 15.16
N PRO A 437 -12.68 -2.62 15.85
CA PRO A 437 -12.34 -3.90 15.23
C PRO A 437 -13.56 -4.68 14.71
N GLN A 438 -14.78 -4.24 14.98
CA GLN A 438 -16.00 -4.85 14.42
C GLN A 438 -16.17 -4.55 12.93
N ARG A 439 -15.60 -3.43 12.44
CA ARG A 439 -15.60 -3.07 11.02
C ARG A 439 -14.41 -3.74 10.33
N ARG A 440 -14.64 -4.32 9.15
CA ARG A 440 -13.61 -5.09 8.43
C ARG A 440 -12.39 -4.22 8.09
N ASP A 441 -12.62 -3.01 7.58
CA ASP A 441 -11.56 -2.13 7.10
C ASP A 441 -10.72 -1.58 8.26
N GLU A 442 -11.37 -1.19 9.35
CA GLU A 442 -10.68 -0.73 10.56
C GLU A 442 -9.94 -1.85 11.29
N ARG A 443 -10.44 -3.09 11.24
CA ARG A 443 -9.71 -4.25 11.76
C ARG A 443 -8.41 -4.47 10.98
N VAL A 444 -8.48 -4.41 9.65
CA VAL A 444 -7.28 -4.52 8.78
C VAL A 444 -6.29 -3.40 9.08
N LEU A 445 -6.77 -2.15 9.19
CA LEU A 445 -5.94 -1.01 9.56
C LEU A 445 -5.29 -1.21 10.92
N LYS A 446 -6.06 -1.63 11.93
CA LYS A 446 -5.55 -1.89 13.29
C LYS A 446 -4.51 -3.00 13.30
N GLU A 447 -4.73 -4.11 12.58
CA GLU A 447 -3.74 -5.19 12.42
C GLU A 447 -2.45 -4.72 11.73
N SER A 448 -2.55 -3.89 10.69
CA SER A 448 -1.39 -3.29 10.02
C SER A 448 -0.63 -2.33 10.93
N LEU A 449 -1.33 -1.44 11.64
CA LEU A 449 -0.71 -0.54 12.61
C LEU A 449 -0.06 -1.31 13.76
N THR A 450 -0.70 -2.36 14.30
CA THR A 450 -0.13 -3.19 15.37
C THR A 450 1.18 -3.83 14.94
N ARG A 451 1.26 -4.35 13.71
CA ARG A 451 2.49 -4.95 13.17
C ARG A 451 3.63 -3.94 13.06
N ASN A 452 3.32 -2.70 12.70
CA ASN A 452 4.31 -1.65 12.47
C ASN A 452 4.54 -0.72 13.67
N TYR A 453 3.84 -0.94 14.80
CA TYR A 453 3.77 0.01 15.92
C TYR A 453 5.16 0.41 16.44
N GLU A 454 6.00 -0.57 16.77
CA GLU A 454 7.34 -0.32 17.32
C GLU A 454 8.21 0.46 16.34
N PHE A 455 8.14 0.15 15.04
CA PHE A 455 8.88 0.87 14.00
C PHE A 455 8.40 2.31 13.87
N ILE A 456 7.08 2.53 13.83
CA ILE A 456 6.49 3.87 13.73
C ILE A 456 6.89 4.72 14.94
N VAL A 457 6.72 4.18 16.16
CA VAL A 457 7.06 4.87 17.42
C VAL A 457 8.56 5.14 17.51
N HIS A 458 9.41 4.20 17.09
CA HIS A 458 10.84 4.39 17.06
C HIS A 458 11.24 5.54 16.13
N SER A 459 10.68 5.58 14.90
CA SER A 459 10.91 6.65 13.93
C SER A 459 10.40 8.00 14.44
N MET A 460 9.20 8.05 15.03
CA MET A 460 8.65 9.26 15.67
C MET A 460 9.58 9.80 16.76
N ARG A 461 10.07 8.92 17.67
CA ARG A 461 11.00 9.31 18.73
C ARG A 461 12.33 9.80 18.18
N ARG A 462 12.86 9.13 17.15
CA ARG A 462 14.10 9.54 16.48
C ARG A 462 13.95 10.95 15.90
N GLN A 463 12.90 11.18 15.11
CA GLN A 463 12.64 12.49 14.50
C GLN A 463 12.41 13.59 15.54
N ASN A 464 11.64 13.31 16.60
CA ASN A 464 11.41 14.27 17.68
C ASN A 464 12.72 14.63 18.42
N ARG A 465 13.64 13.68 18.60
CA ARG A 465 14.98 13.96 19.17
C ARG A 465 15.82 14.82 18.24
N GLU A 466 15.82 14.53 16.94
CA GLU A 466 16.54 15.32 15.94
C GLU A 466 16.00 16.76 15.89
N ALA A 467 14.67 16.92 15.89
CA ALA A 467 14.01 18.23 15.94
C ALA A 467 14.36 19.00 17.22
N ALA A 468 14.35 18.33 18.38
CA ALA A 468 14.72 18.94 19.66
C ALA A 468 16.17 19.42 19.67
N HIS A 469 17.09 18.63 19.12
CA HIS A 469 18.51 18.98 19.03
C HIS A 469 18.74 20.22 18.13
N VAL A 470 18.02 20.33 17.02
CA VAL A 470 18.07 21.52 16.14
C VAL A 470 17.58 22.76 16.89
N VAL A 471 16.45 22.65 17.62
CA VAL A 471 15.90 23.76 18.42
C VAL A 471 16.86 24.17 19.55
N GLU A 472 17.44 23.20 20.27
CA GLU A 472 18.40 23.46 21.35
C GLU A 472 19.64 24.18 20.81
N HIS A 473 20.17 23.76 19.66
CA HIS A 473 21.30 24.41 19.01
C HIS A 473 20.97 25.86 18.60
N LEU A 474 19.80 26.09 18.01
CA LEU A 474 19.28 27.43 17.67
C LEU A 474 19.13 28.33 18.91
N MET A 475 18.62 27.77 20.02
CA MET A 475 18.43 28.53 21.28
C MET A 475 19.73 28.76 22.05
N GLY A 476 20.69 27.83 21.99
CA GLY A 476 22.01 27.93 22.60
C GLY A 476 22.87 29.04 21.97
N GLN A 477 22.80 29.19 20.65
CA GLN A 477 23.46 30.29 19.93
C GLN A 477 22.91 31.68 20.32
N ARG A 478 21.60 31.78 20.61
CA ARG A 478 20.99 33.04 21.08
C ARG A 478 21.38 33.44 22.50
N ARG A 479 21.85 32.50 23.33
CA ARG A 479 22.32 32.80 24.70
C ARG A 479 23.79 33.20 24.76
N SER A 480 24.59 32.88 23.74
CA SER A 480 26.05 33.15 23.70
C SER A 480 26.45 34.47 23.02
N THR A 481 25.49 35.22 22.45
CA THR A 481 25.75 36.41 21.62
C THR A 481 25.39 37.75 22.29
N ARG A 482 25.53 37.86 23.62
CA ARG A 482 25.62 39.18 24.29
C ARG A 482 27.09 39.59 24.40
N GLY A 483 27.69 40.13 23.33
CA GLY A 483 28.99 40.80 23.48
C GLY A 483 29.93 40.93 22.28
N ARG A 484 29.56 40.59 21.04
CA ARG A 484 30.38 40.93 19.86
C ARG A 484 29.52 41.39 18.69
N PRO A 485 29.97 42.40 17.92
CA PRO A 485 29.34 42.74 16.65
C PRO A 485 29.50 41.53 15.71
N ILE A 486 28.40 41.14 15.08
CA ILE A 486 28.32 39.97 14.21
C ILE A 486 28.97 40.34 12.87
N ASP A 487 30.17 39.82 12.62
CA ASP A 487 30.70 39.70 11.26
C ASP A 487 29.87 38.65 10.52
N THR A 488 29.31 39.04 9.38
CA THR A 488 28.26 38.33 8.62
C THR A 488 28.76 37.12 7.81
N ASN A 489 29.67 36.28 8.32
CA ASN A 489 30.27 35.24 7.46
C ASN A 489 30.57 33.84 8.02
N SER A 490 30.09 33.45 9.20
CA SER A 490 30.10 32.03 9.59
C SER A 490 29.12 31.77 10.73
N ASP A 491 28.37 30.67 10.63
CA ASP A 491 27.51 30.09 11.68
C ASP A 491 26.06 30.59 11.77
N THR A 492 25.43 30.94 10.65
CA THR A 492 23.98 30.76 10.56
C THR A 492 23.72 29.27 10.46
N ILE A 493 22.77 28.71 11.23
CA ILE A 493 22.34 27.32 11.09
C ILE A 493 21.73 27.17 9.70
N ILE A 494 22.57 26.82 8.72
CA ILE A 494 22.16 26.57 7.36
C ILE A 494 21.29 25.31 7.44
N ALA A 495 20.05 25.42 6.96
CA ALA A 495 19.12 24.32 7.02
C ALA A 495 19.71 23.07 6.33
N PRO A 496 19.50 21.84 6.87
CA PRO A 496 20.17 20.63 6.38
C PRO A 496 20.05 20.42 4.87
N PHE A 497 18.90 20.77 4.27
CA PHE A 497 18.66 20.66 2.83
C PHE A 497 19.51 21.61 1.96
N LEU A 498 20.06 22.68 2.54
CA LEU A 498 20.97 23.60 1.84
C LEU A 498 22.43 23.13 1.91
N LEU A 499 22.79 22.41 2.98
CA LEU A 499 24.09 21.73 3.11
C LEU A 499 24.08 20.32 2.55
N TRP A 500 22.96 19.87 2.00
CA TRP A 500 22.83 18.52 1.47
C TRP A 500 23.86 18.33 0.34
N LYS A 501 24.57 17.21 0.41
CA LYS A 501 25.58 16.83 -0.57
C LYS A 501 25.23 15.45 -1.10
N ASN A 502 25.31 15.30 -2.41
CA ASN A 502 25.16 14.03 -3.07
C ASN A 502 26.44 13.19 -2.90
N THR A 503 26.51 12.42 -1.82
CA THR A 503 27.60 11.47 -1.54
C THR A 503 27.75 10.37 -2.60
N PHE A 504 26.76 10.15 -3.47
CA PHE A 504 26.92 9.22 -4.60
C PHE A 504 28.01 9.69 -5.57
N ARG A 505 28.28 11.01 -5.65
CA ARG A 505 29.37 11.56 -6.47
C ARG A 505 30.76 11.24 -5.91
N ASP A 506 30.90 11.10 -4.59
CA ASP A 506 32.20 11.04 -3.90
C ASP A 506 32.75 9.60 -3.75
N ASN A 507 31.92 8.57 -3.98
CA ASN A 507 32.29 7.15 -3.83
C ASN A 507 32.79 6.48 -5.13
N ARG A 508 33.42 7.23 -6.04
CA ARG A 508 34.04 6.70 -7.27
C ARG A 508 35.55 6.82 -7.28
#